data_AF-A0A0D8Y9E0-F1
#
_entry.id   AF-A0A0D8Y9E0-F1
#
_cell.length_a   1.000
_cell.length_b   1.000
_cell.length_c   1.000
_cell.angle_alpha   90.00
_cell.angle_beta   90.00
_cell.angle_gamma   90.00
#
_symmetry.space_group_name_H-M   'P 1'
#
loop_
_entity.id
_entity.type
_entity.pdbx_description
1 polymer ?
#
loop_
_entity_poly.entity_id
_entity_poly.type
_entity_poly.pdbx_seq_one_letter_code
_entity_poly.pdbx_strand_id
1 'polypeptide(L)'
;MGIARRDYGADSFFQIYIYADAKNTTRNTLFVDQASLSLGRGARDYYLNVSMFTNHMNAYKKYFLEVVKILVEDAKIARSVDSIETSIDAVIVFEKKLAKIIVPEDERRNSTRLYNKKVIADLYHFMDDIDWIAYFRLIAPSEMVDMFDNGTEIIVAEIDFLQKVMLL
;
A
#
# COMPACT_ATOMS: atom_id res chain seq x y z
N MET A 1 -1.21 -10.94 0.12
CA MET A 1 -1.77 -9.63 -0.30
C MET A 1 -3.29 -9.70 -0.43
N GLY A 2 -3.87 -10.42 -1.39
CA GLY A 2 -5.34 -10.42 -1.59
C GLY A 2 -6.18 -10.86 -0.38
N ILE A 3 -5.80 -11.93 0.32
CA ILE A 3 -6.50 -12.37 1.56
C ILE A 3 -6.47 -11.28 2.64
N ALA A 4 -5.32 -10.61 2.81
CA ALA A 4 -5.19 -9.53 3.79
C ALA A 4 -6.13 -8.36 3.47
N ARG A 5 -6.25 -8.01 2.19
CA ARG A 5 -7.19 -6.98 1.72
C ARG A 5 -8.65 -7.40 1.92
N ARG A 6 -9.00 -8.63 1.55
CA ARG A 6 -10.37 -9.15 1.65
C ARG A 6 -10.86 -9.24 3.10
N ASP A 7 -10.05 -9.85 3.97
CA ASP A 7 -10.51 -10.27 5.30
C ASP A 7 -10.27 -9.20 6.37
N TYR A 8 -9.28 -8.32 6.17
CA TYR A 8 -8.87 -7.30 7.16
C TYR A 8 -8.86 -5.88 6.62
N GLY A 9 -9.19 -5.69 5.34
CA GLY A 9 -9.09 -4.39 4.69
C GLY A 9 -7.65 -3.88 4.56
N ALA A 10 -6.64 -4.72 4.80
CA ALA A 10 -5.24 -4.32 4.85
C ALA A 10 -4.62 -4.27 3.44
N ASP A 11 -4.11 -3.10 3.07
CA ASP A 11 -3.38 -2.90 1.82
C ASP A 11 -1.93 -3.41 1.94
N SER A 12 -1.34 -3.86 0.82
CA SER A 12 0.10 -4.18 0.76
C SER A 12 0.65 -3.71 -0.57
N PHE A 13 1.71 -2.91 -0.55
CA PHE A 13 2.42 -2.35 -1.72
C PHE A 13 1.63 -1.38 -2.63
N PHE A 14 0.30 -1.44 -2.65
CA PHE A 14 -0.58 -0.49 -3.30
C PHE A 14 -1.95 -0.50 -2.62
N GLN A 15 -2.73 0.56 -2.82
CA GLN A 15 -4.06 0.68 -2.25
C GLN A 15 -5.13 0.42 -3.29
N ILE A 16 -6.21 -0.24 -2.86
CA ILE A 16 -7.41 -0.44 -3.67
C ILE A 16 -8.61 0.07 -2.91
N TYR A 17 -9.37 0.98 -3.49
CA TYR A 17 -10.58 1.48 -2.88
C TYR A 17 -11.66 1.82 -3.91
N ILE A 18 -12.91 1.88 -3.46
CA ILE A 18 -14.06 2.28 -4.26
C ILE A 18 -14.48 3.66 -3.79
N TYR A 19 -14.62 4.60 -4.72
CA TYR A 19 -15.03 5.96 -4.41
C TYR A 19 -15.85 6.57 -5.55
N ALA A 20 -16.48 7.72 -5.30
CA ALA A 20 -17.25 8.43 -6.32
C ALA A 20 -16.36 8.79 -7.51
N ASP A 21 -16.84 8.56 -8.73
CA ASP A 21 -16.14 8.97 -9.95
C ASP A 21 -16.19 10.49 -10.07
N ALA A 22 -15.02 11.14 -9.99
CA ALA A 22 -14.89 12.60 -10.02
C ALA A 22 -15.46 13.25 -11.30
N LYS A 23 -15.56 12.50 -12.41
CA LYS A 23 -16.14 12.98 -13.67
C LYS A 23 -17.58 12.49 -13.90
N ASN A 24 -18.08 11.58 -13.08
CA ASN A 24 -19.46 11.13 -13.10
C ASN A 24 -19.92 10.71 -11.69
N THR A 25 -20.40 11.68 -10.92
CA THR A 25 -20.74 11.47 -9.50
C THR A 25 -21.97 10.59 -9.25
N THR A 26 -22.65 10.13 -10.30
CA THR A 26 -23.77 9.18 -10.20
C THR A 26 -23.31 7.73 -10.01
N ARG A 27 -22.01 7.45 -10.17
CA ARG A 27 -21.40 6.12 -10.01
C ARG A 27 -20.20 6.16 -9.08
N ASN A 28 -19.90 5.00 -8.51
CA ASN A 28 -18.59 4.73 -7.93
C ASN A 28 -17.68 4.06 -8.97
N THR A 29 -16.38 4.20 -8.79
CA THR A 29 -15.36 3.53 -9.59
C THR A 29 -14.26 2.97 -8.68
N LEU A 30 -13.52 2.01 -9.22
CA LEU A 30 -12.38 1.40 -8.56
C LEU A 30 -11.14 2.27 -8.75
N PHE A 31 -10.40 2.48 -7.67
CA PHE A 31 -9.14 3.20 -7.66
C PHE A 31 -8.00 2.26 -7.28
N VAL A 32 -6.88 2.43 -7.98
CA VAL A 32 -5.57 1.86 -7.66
C VAL A 32 -4.64 3.02 -7.35
N ASP A 33 -3.97 2.98 -6.21
CA ASP A 33 -3.12 4.08 -5.74
C ASP A 33 -1.84 3.56 -5.08
N GLN A 34 -0.92 4.48 -4.80
CA GLN A 34 0.33 4.19 -4.11
C GLN A 34 0.11 3.60 -2.72
N ALA A 35 1.12 2.89 -2.20
CA ALA A 35 1.09 2.36 -0.83
C ALA A 35 0.97 3.46 0.23
N SER A 36 0.45 3.07 1.39
CA SER A 36 0.59 3.81 2.65
C SER A 36 1.81 3.30 3.44
N LEU A 37 2.34 4.17 4.31
CA LEU A 37 3.40 3.82 5.27
C LEU A 37 2.78 3.57 6.65
N SER A 38 3.44 2.78 7.50
CA SER A 38 2.90 2.36 8.80
C SER A 38 2.56 3.51 9.77
N LEU A 39 3.23 4.66 9.63
CA LEU A 39 2.97 5.84 10.45
C LEU A 39 1.83 6.73 9.91
N GLY A 40 1.10 6.25 8.91
CA GLY A 40 -0.12 6.88 8.40
C GLY A 40 0.11 7.89 7.27
N ARG A 41 -0.92 8.69 6.99
CA ARG A 41 -0.92 9.66 5.89
C ARG A 41 0.08 10.79 6.16
N GLY A 42 0.89 11.13 5.16
CA GLY A 42 1.95 12.15 5.32
C GLY A 42 3.20 11.65 6.05
N ALA A 43 3.25 10.37 6.43
CA ALA A 43 4.39 9.81 7.16
C ALA A 43 5.70 9.80 6.38
N ARG A 44 5.68 10.01 5.05
CA ARG A 44 6.86 10.02 4.19
C ARG A 44 8.03 10.80 4.79
N ASP A 45 7.76 12.00 5.31
CA ASP A 45 8.80 12.87 5.86
C ASP A 45 9.41 12.33 7.15
N TYR A 46 8.68 11.52 7.94
CA TYR A 46 9.24 10.85 9.11
C TYR A 46 10.38 9.89 8.72
N TYR A 47 10.26 9.23 7.58
CA TYR A 47 11.27 8.30 7.07
C TYR A 47 12.45 9.00 6.38
N LEU A 48 12.20 10.15 5.73
CA LEU A 48 13.18 10.82 4.87
C LEU A 48 13.93 11.97 5.56
N ASN A 49 13.28 12.69 6.49
CA ASN A 49 13.88 13.82 7.19
C ASN A 49 14.40 13.40 8.58
N VAL A 50 15.61 12.84 8.56
CA VAL A 50 16.27 12.31 9.76
C VAL A 50 16.55 13.41 10.79
N SER A 51 16.91 14.62 10.38
CA SER A 51 17.23 15.69 11.33
C SER A 51 16.01 16.13 12.15
N MET A 52 14.82 16.18 11.54
CA MET A 52 13.60 16.61 12.21
C MET A 52 12.87 15.47 12.95
N PHE A 53 12.89 14.25 12.40
CA PHE A 53 12.01 13.17 12.86
C PHE A 53 12.72 11.95 13.46
N THR A 54 14.01 12.04 13.79
CA THR A 54 14.75 10.95 14.48
C THR A 54 13.98 10.41 15.70
N ASN A 55 13.43 11.30 16.55
CA ASN A 55 12.68 10.86 17.74
C ASN A 55 11.40 10.09 17.41
N HIS A 56 10.72 10.43 16.30
CA HIS A 56 9.52 9.73 15.85
C HIS A 56 9.88 8.33 15.34
N MET A 57 10.96 8.21 14.57
CA MET A 57 11.44 6.91 14.09
C MET A 57 11.94 6.00 15.22
N ASN A 58 12.60 6.57 16.24
CA ASN A 58 12.98 5.83 17.43
C ASN A 58 11.77 5.32 18.21
N ALA A 59 10.74 6.16 18.37
CA ALA A 59 9.48 5.76 19.01
C ALA A 59 8.75 4.68 18.21
N TYR A 60 8.72 4.78 16.87
CA TYR A 60 8.15 3.77 15.98
C TYR A 60 8.86 2.42 16.11
N LYS A 61 10.20 2.39 16.06
CA LYS A 61 10.99 1.16 16.25
C LYS A 61 10.70 0.52 17.61
N LYS A 62 10.64 1.33 18.67
CA LYS A 62 10.30 0.85 20.03
C LYS A 62 8.90 0.27 20.09
N TYR A 63 7.90 0.97 19.55
CA TYR A 63 6.53 0.48 19.48
C TYR A 63 6.44 -0.86 18.76
N PHE A 64 7.08 -0.97 17.59
CA PHE A 64 7.08 -2.19 16.80
C PHE A 64 7.72 -3.35 17.56
N LEU A 65 8.85 -3.12 18.26
CA LEU A 65 9.50 -4.13 19.09
C LEU A 65 8.58 -4.65 20.19
N GLU A 66 7.90 -3.76 20.92
CA GLU A 66 7.00 -4.15 22.01
C GLU A 66 5.79 -4.94 21.50
N VAL A 67 5.21 -4.55 20.35
CA VAL A 67 4.13 -5.31 19.72
C VAL A 67 4.59 -6.70 19.32
N VAL A 68 5.76 -6.84 18.67
CA VAL A 68 6.26 -8.16 18.24
C VAL A 68 6.61 -9.05 19.43
N LYS A 69 7.14 -8.50 20.53
CA LYS A 69 7.38 -9.27 21.76
C LYS A 69 6.09 -9.87 22.30
N ILE A 70 5.03 -9.07 22.41
CA ILE A 70 3.71 -9.54 22.86
C ILE A 70 3.19 -10.66 21.95
N LEU A 71 3.28 -10.50 20.63
CA LEU A 71 2.81 -11.51 19.68
C LEU A 71 3.62 -12.82 19.74
N VAL A 72 4.95 -12.73 19.89
CA VAL A 72 5.83 -13.89 19.98
C VAL A 72 5.62 -14.65 21.29
N GLU A 73 5.41 -13.93 22.39
CA GLU A 73 5.06 -14.50 23.69
C GLU A 73 3.71 -15.21 23.67
N ASP A 74 2.67 -14.55 23.17
CA ASP A 74 1.31 -15.10 23.04
C ASP A 74 1.28 -16.36 22.15
N ALA A 75 1.99 -16.31 21.02
CA ALA A 75 2.13 -17.43 20.10
C ALA A 75 3.09 -18.54 20.60
N LYS A 76 3.74 -18.36 21.76
CA LYS A 76 4.73 -19.29 22.34
C LYS A 76 5.88 -19.62 21.37
N ILE A 77 6.30 -18.65 20.56
CA ILE A 77 7.39 -18.81 19.61
C ILE A 77 8.70 -18.42 20.29
N ALA A 78 9.72 -19.28 20.20
CA ALA A 78 11.06 -18.92 20.69
C ALA A 78 11.81 -18.07 19.65
N ARG A 79 11.95 -16.76 19.89
CA ARG A 79 12.86 -15.87 19.14
C ARG A 79 13.63 -14.98 20.09
N SER A 80 14.93 -14.78 19.81
CA SER A 80 15.74 -13.82 20.57
C SER A 80 15.32 -12.38 20.24
N VAL A 81 15.50 -11.48 21.21
CA VAL A 81 15.26 -10.04 21.02
C VAL A 81 16.10 -9.50 19.86
N ASP A 82 17.38 -9.89 19.76
CA ASP A 82 18.27 -9.46 18.67
C ASP A 82 17.75 -9.87 17.28
N SER A 83 17.14 -11.06 17.15
CA SER A 83 16.54 -11.51 15.88
C SER A 83 15.29 -10.71 15.53
N ILE A 84 14.49 -10.34 16.54
CA ILE A 84 13.30 -9.49 16.36
C ILE A 84 13.75 -8.09 15.92
N GLU A 85 14.73 -7.49 16.60
CA GLU A 85 15.25 -6.16 16.25
C GLU A 85 15.83 -6.13 14.83
N THR A 86 16.60 -7.15 14.45
CA THR A 86 17.13 -7.28 13.08
C THR A 86 16.00 -7.35 12.04
N SER A 87 14.92 -8.08 12.34
CA SER A 87 13.75 -8.16 11.44
C SER A 87 13.04 -6.81 11.32
N ILE A 88 12.87 -6.10 12.44
CA ILE A 88 12.25 -4.76 12.46
C ILE A 88 13.10 -3.76 11.68
N ASP A 89 14.42 -3.80 11.83
CA ASP A 89 15.32 -2.93 11.07
C ASP A 89 15.22 -3.19 9.57
N ALA A 90 15.10 -4.46 9.15
CA ALA A 90 14.87 -4.80 7.75
C ALA A 90 13.55 -4.21 7.22
N VAL A 91 12.47 -4.25 8.01
CA VAL A 91 11.18 -3.63 7.66
C VAL A 91 11.33 -2.10 7.54
N ILE A 92 11.96 -1.44 8.51
CA ILE A 92 12.18 0.01 8.46
C ILE A 92 13.04 0.41 7.25
N VAL A 93 14.06 -0.38 6.89
CA VAL A 93 14.86 -0.16 5.69
C VAL A 93 13.99 -0.27 4.43
N PHE A 94 13.12 -1.29 4.36
CA PHE A 94 12.17 -1.43 3.27
C PHE A 94 11.20 -0.23 3.20
N GLU A 95 10.59 0.17 4.31
CA GLU A 95 9.69 1.33 4.37
C GLU A 95 10.39 2.64 3.96
N LYS A 96 11.68 2.81 4.30
CA LYS A 96 12.47 3.95 3.81
C LYS A 96 12.67 3.92 2.30
N LYS A 97 12.88 2.75 1.69
CA LYS A 97 12.92 2.63 0.22
C LYS A 97 11.57 2.98 -0.39
N LEU A 98 10.49 2.47 0.19
CA LEU A 98 9.12 2.75 -0.23
C LEU A 98 8.81 4.25 -0.13
N ALA A 99 9.17 4.90 0.98
CA ALA A 99 8.98 6.34 1.20
C ALA A 99 9.67 7.20 0.13
N LYS A 100 10.80 6.76 -0.44
CA LYS A 100 11.48 7.50 -1.51
C LYS A 100 10.68 7.55 -2.81
N ILE A 101 9.88 6.52 -3.09
CA ILE A 101 9.10 6.43 -4.34
C ILE A 101 7.66 6.90 -4.18
N ILE A 102 7.13 6.96 -2.95
CA ILE A 102 5.83 7.55 -2.63
C ILE A 102 5.83 9.03 -3.01
N VAL A 103 4.81 9.45 -3.75
CA VAL A 103 4.56 10.85 -4.11
C VAL A 103 4.03 11.58 -2.87
N PRO A 104 4.61 12.74 -2.50
CA PRO A 104 4.21 13.46 -1.30
C PRO A 104 2.82 14.11 -1.46
N GLU A 105 2.12 14.31 -0.33
CA GLU A 105 0.71 14.72 -0.31
C GLU A 105 0.44 16.11 -0.89
N ASP A 106 1.42 17.01 -0.81
CA ASP A 106 1.37 18.35 -1.40
C ASP A 106 1.34 18.31 -2.94
N GLU A 107 2.08 17.37 -3.55
CA GLU A 107 2.05 17.11 -5.00
C GLU A 107 0.79 16.36 -5.46
N ARG A 108 -0.01 15.86 -4.52
CA ARG A 108 -1.25 15.11 -4.75
C ARG A 108 -2.53 15.95 -4.63
N ARG A 109 -2.41 17.28 -4.58
CA ARG A 109 -3.56 18.20 -4.51
C ARG A 109 -4.29 18.40 -5.83
N ASN A 110 -3.66 18.08 -6.96
CA ASN A 110 -4.28 18.19 -8.29
C ASN A 110 -5.09 16.94 -8.62
N SER A 111 -6.41 17.00 -8.40
CA SER A 111 -7.32 15.88 -8.68
C SER A 111 -7.37 15.47 -10.15
N THR A 112 -7.14 16.40 -11.07
CA THR A 112 -7.07 16.10 -12.51
C THR A 112 -5.83 15.26 -12.84
N ARG A 113 -4.69 15.52 -12.18
CA ARG A 113 -3.46 14.71 -12.33
C ARG A 113 -3.65 13.29 -11.82
N LEU A 114 -4.38 13.13 -10.71
CA LEU A 114 -4.68 11.82 -10.11
C LEU A 114 -5.75 11.04 -10.88
N TYR A 115 -6.52 11.69 -11.76
CA TYR A 115 -7.57 11.03 -12.53
C TYR A 115 -7.00 10.45 -13.82
N ASN A 116 -6.42 9.25 -13.75
CA ASN A 116 -5.97 8.51 -14.93
C ASN A 116 -6.93 7.35 -15.19
N LYS A 117 -7.91 7.56 -16.06
CA LYS A 117 -8.86 6.52 -16.47
C LYS A 117 -8.14 5.47 -17.32
N LYS A 118 -8.27 4.20 -16.89
CA LYS A 118 -7.61 3.02 -17.45
C LYS A 118 -8.56 1.82 -17.44
N VAL A 119 -8.10 0.70 -17.97
CA VAL A 119 -8.73 -0.61 -17.76
C VAL A 119 -7.79 -1.53 -16.98
N ILE A 120 -8.31 -2.62 -16.41
CA ILE A 120 -7.48 -3.57 -15.64
C ILE A 120 -6.30 -4.10 -16.48
N ALA A 121 -6.47 -4.31 -17.79
CA ALA A 121 -5.38 -4.73 -18.66
C ALA A 121 -4.17 -3.78 -18.64
N ASP A 122 -4.38 -2.48 -18.43
CA ASP A 122 -3.28 -1.51 -18.38
C ASP A 122 -2.37 -1.72 -17.16
N LEU A 123 -2.88 -2.30 -16.08
CA LEU A 123 -2.09 -2.55 -14.86
C LEU A 123 -0.94 -3.53 -15.11
N TYR A 124 -1.10 -4.47 -16.03
CA TYR A 124 -0.01 -5.39 -16.42
C TYR A 124 1.15 -4.65 -17.11
N HIS A 125 0.96 -3.42 -17.60
CA HIS A 125 2.06 -2.58 -18.11
C HIS A 125 2.76 -1.77 -17.01
N PHE A 126 2.10 -1.61 -15.86
CA PHE A 126 2.65 -0.84 -14.73
C PHE A 126 3.25 -1.74 -13.67
N MET A 127 2.68 -2.95 -13.50
CA MET A 127 3.09 -3.95 -12.54
C MET A 127 2.66 -5.35 -13.01
N ASP A 128 3.57 -6.11 -13.62
CA ASP A 128 3.28 -7.41 -14.22
C ASP A 128 3.43 -8.61 -13.26
N ASP A 129 4.06 -8.41 -12.10
CA ASP A 129 4.21 -9.43 -11.05
C ASP A 129 2.88 -9.88 -10.40
N ILE A 130 1.78 -9.16 -10.68
CA ILE A 130 0.45 -9.44 -10.12
C ILE A 130 -0.48 -9.94 -11.22
N ASP A 131 -1.10 -11.09 -10.99
CA ASP A 131 -2.29 -11.48 -11.74
C ASP A 131 -3.47 -10.62 -11.28
N TRP A 132 -3.67 -9.48 -11.94
CA TRP A 132 -4.68 -8.49 -11.56
C TRP A 132 -6.10 -9.02 -11.59
N ILE A 133 -6.47 -9.83 -12.58
CA ILE A 133 -7.80 -10.44 -12.64
C ILE A 133 -8.00 -11.40 -11.47
N ALA A 134 -7.05 -12.30 -11.22
CA ALA A 134 -7.15 -13.19 -10.07
C ALA A 134 -7.18 -12.39 -8.75
N TYR A 135 -6.40 -11.33 -8.64
CA TYR A 135 -6.35 -10.47 -7.46
C TYR A 135 -7.68 -9.76 -7.21
N PHE A 136 -8.27 -9.09 -8.21
CA PHE A 136 -9.56 -8.41 -8.06
C PHE A 136 -10.70 -9.39 -7.75
N ARG A 137 -10.71 -10.55 -8.41
CA ARG A 137 -11.66 -11.64 -8.12
C ARG A 137 -11.52 -12.17 -6.71
N LEU A 138 -10.29 -12.27 -6.21
CA LEU A 138 -10.00 -12.74 -4.86
C LEU A 138 -10.51 -11.76 -3.80
N ILE A 139 -10.42 -10.44 -4.02
CA ILE A 139 -10.86 -9.44 -3.04
C ILE A 139 -12.33 -9.03 -3.18
N ALA A 140 -12.98 -9.39 -4.29
CA ALA A 140 -14.37 -9.08 -4.55
C ALA A 140 -15.32 -9.90 -3.65
N PRO A 141 -16.49 -9.34 -3.28
CA PRO A 141 -17.62 -10.14 -2.82
C PRO A 141 -17.98 -11.21 -3.86
N SER A 142 -18.47 -12.36 -3.39
CA SER A 142 -18.81 -13.52 -4.22
C SER A 142 -19.73 -13.18 -5.40
N GLU A 143 -20.66 -12.26 -5.20
CA GLU A 143 -21.67 -11.82 -6.17
C GLU A 143 -21.07 -10.92 -7.26
N MET A 144 -19.85 -10.41 -7.06
CA MET A 144 -19.17 -9.45 -7.94
C MET A 144 -17.91 -10.03 -8.60
N VAL A 145 -17.55 -11.29 -8.32
CA VAL A 145 -16.34 -11.93 -8.86
C VAL A 145 -16.31 -11.86 -10.39
N ASP A 146 -17.44 -12.15 -11.04
CA ASP A 146 -17.54 -12.17 -12.50
C ASP A 146 -17.60 -10.78 -13.15
N MET A 147 -17.63 -9.70 -12.35
CA MET A 147 -17.63 -8.32 -12.87
C MET A 147 -16.24 -7.83 -13.28
N PHE A 148 -15.18 -8.53 -12.88
CA PHE A 148 -13.80 -8.15 -13.16
C PHE A 148 -13.24 -8.92 -14.35
N ASP A 149 -12.97 -8.17 -15.41
CA ASP A 149 -12.30 -8.59 -16.64
C ASP A 149 -11.27 -7.53 -17.09
N ASN A 150 -10.52 -7.84 -18.14
CA ASN A 150 -9.45 -6.97 -18.63
C ASN A 150 -9.95 -5.60 -19.15
N GLY A 151 -11.22 -5.49 -19.50
CA GLY A 151 -11.89 -4.27 -19.95
C GLY A 151 -12.56 -3.47 -18.82
N THR A 152 -12.60 -3.98 -17.58
CA THR A 152 -13.17 -3.25 -16.45
C THR A 152 -12.46 -1.91 -16.24
N GLU A 153 -13.24 -0.82 -16.22
CA GLU A 153 -12.71 0.53 -16.03
C GLU A 153 -12.22 0.76 -14.58
N ILE A 154 -11.06 1.39 -14.46
CA ILE A 154 -10.46 1.77 -13.18
C ILE A 154 -9.84 3.18 -13.29
N ILE A 155 -9.54 3.77 -12.14
CA ILE A 155 -8.71 4.97 -12.05
C ILE A 155 -7.38 4.60 -11.38
N VAL A 156 -6.27 4.97 -12.01
CA VAL A 156 -4.93 4.78 -11.42
C VAL A 156 -4.37 6.13 -10.98
N ALA A 157 -4.17 6.33 -9.69
CA ALA A 157 -3.79 7.64 -9.15
C ALA A 157 -2.30 7.95 -9.36
N GLU A 158 -1.40 7.00 -9.10
CA GLU A 158 0.05 7.17 -9.26
C GLU A 158 0.65 6.02 -10.09
N ILE A 159 0.64 6.20 -11.42
CA ILE A 159 1.18 5.22 -12.36
C ILE A 159 2.69 5.03 -12.14
N ASP A 160 3.44 6.12 -12.02
CA ASP A 160 4.90 6.08 -11.82
C ASP A 160 5.29 5.35 -10.53
N PHE A 161 4.46 5.43 -9.50
CA PHE A 161 4.70 4.69 -8.26
C PHE A 161 4.59 3.18 -8.50
N LEU A 162 3.54 2.72 -9.21
CA LEU A 162 3.33 1.30 -9.50
C LEU A 162 4.50 0.70 -10.30
N GLN A 163 5.07 1.47 -11.22
CA GLN A 163 6.26 1.05 -11.97
C GLN A 163 7.51 0.96 -11.10
N LYS A 164 7.67 1.89 -10.14
CA LYS A 164 8.84 1.93 -9.27
C LYS A 164 8.80 0.90 -8.15
N VAL A 165 7.61 0.55 -7.64
CA VAL A 165 7.47 -0.38 -6.50
C VAL A 165 7.93 -1.80 -6.86
N MET A 166 7.83 -2.18 -8.13
CA MET A 166 8.39 -3.44 -8.65
C MET A 166 9.91 -3.55 -8.53
N LEU A 167 10.62 -2.42 -8.48
CA LEU A 167 12.08 -2.37 -8.51
C LEU A 167 12.72 -2.37 -7.11
N LEU A 168 11.93 -2.51 -6.04
CA LEU A 168 12.37 -2.36 -4.64
C LEU A 168 12.94 -3.63 -4.01
#